data_AF-D5MMG8-F1
#
_entry.id   AF-D5MMG8-F1
#
_cell.length_a   1.000
_cell.length_b   1.000
_cell.length_c   1.000
_cell.angle_alpha   90.00
_cell.angle_beta   90.00
_cell.angle_gamma   90.00
#
_symmetry.space_group_name_H-M   'P 1'
#
loop_
_entity.id
_entity.type
_entity.pdbx_description
1 polymer ?
#
loop_
_entity_poly.entity_id
_entity_poly.type
_entity_poly.pdbx_seq_one_letter_code
_entity_poly.pdbx_strand_id
1 'polypeptide(L)'
;MTRPLPVLMLTLLLTGGCVEALENSLIFFPDKRIEATPHNLDLAYEEISFTTQDGVRLNGWWIPGAGSPFTLLWFHGNGGNISYRLDNIKRRHDLLGTSIFIFDYRGYGRSEGRTSEEGTYRDGDAAIRYLRSRGDVDPNKIVFLGESLGSAVAVEMAIRHGCAALVLESPFLSIAEMAKVTFPLLPIGSFIQTKYDTLSKIGQVSVPLLIVHGDSDEIVPFRHGQRLFESANEPKEFYRIKDAHHNDLYVVGGTAYLETLNRFLSRMIGDTPSP
;
A
#
# COMPACT_ATOMS: atom_id res chain seq x y z
N MET A 1 -54.85 -1.56 -25.30
CA MET A 1 -53.77 -0.66 -25.78
C MET A 1 -53.35 0.26 -24.63
N THR A 2 -52.08 0.71 -24.66
CA THR A 2 -51.36 1.60 -23.70
C THR A 2 -50.62 0.95 -22.50
N ARG A 3 -49.51 0.30 -22.85
CA ARG A 3 -48.12 0.43 -22.33
C ARG A 3 -47.84 0.39 -20.81
N PRO A 4 -47.02 -0.57 -20.32
CA PRO A 4 -46.27 -0.40 -19.08
C PRO A 4 -44.97 0.37 -19.41
N LEU A 5 -44.93 1.67 -19.11
CA LEU A 5 -43.72 2.50 -19.26
C LEU A 5 -43.07 3.06 -17.97
N PRO A 6 -43.49 2.76 -16.71
CA PRO A 6 -42.72 3.24 -15.56
C PRO A 6 -41.71 2.24 -15.00
N VAL A 7 -41.79 0.93 -15.33
CA VAL A 7 -40.91 -0.08 -14.69
C VAL A 7 -39.53 -0.18 -15.36
N LEU A 8 -39.41 0.20 -16.63
CA LEU A 8 -38.14 0.15 -17.36
C LEU A 8 -37.22 1.36 -17.07
N MET A 9 -37.74 2.42 -16.44
CA MET A 9 -36.96 3.63 -16.13
C MET A 9 -36.27 3.56 -14.76
N LEU A 10 -36.74 2.69 -13.85
CA LEU A 10 -36.10 2.48 -12.55
C LEU A 10 -35.01 1.39 -12.58
N THR A 11 -35.04 0.52 -13.60
CA THR A 11 -34.02 -0.52 -13.82
C THR A 11 -32.82 -0.05 -14.65
N LEU A 12 -32.91 1.10 -15.33
CA LEU A 12 -31.81 1.68 -16.12
C LEU A 12 -31.02 2.81 -15.43
N LEU A 13 -31.37 3.20 -14.20
CA LEU A 13 -30.69 4.26 -13.45
C LEU A 13 -29.66 3.76 -12.41
N LEU A 14 -29.52 2.45 -12.23
CA LEU A 14 -28.32 1.85 -11.63
C LEU A 14 -27.27 1.62 -12.72
N THR A 15 -26.88 2.70 -13.39
CA THR A 15 -25.73 2.69 -14.29
C THR A 15 -24.49 2.24 -13.50
N GLY A 16 -23.59 1.45 -14.11
CA GLY A 16 -22.42 0.88 -13.42
C GLY A 16 -21.59 1.87 -12.60
N GLY A 17 -21.61 3.16 -12.98
CA GLY A 17 -20.95 4.23 -12.22
C GLY A 17 -21.53 4.50 -10.83
N CYS A 18 -22.82 4.25 -10.57
CA CYS A 18 -23.39 4.37 -9.22
C CYS A 18 -22.91 3.24 -8.29
N VAL A 19 -22.73 2.04 -8.85
CA VAL A 19 -22.22 0.88 -8.11
C VAL A 19 -20.74 1.07 -7.80
N GLU A 20 -19.95 1.50 -8.79
CA GLU A 20 -18.53 1.81 -8.61
C GLU A 20 -18.31 2.94 -7.59
N ALA A 21 -19.11 4.01 -7.64
CA ALA A 21 -19.00 5.11 -6.68
C ALA A 21 -19.35 4.68 -5.24
N LEU A 22 -20.35 3.80 -5.07
CA LEU A 22 -20.71 3.24 -3.77
C LEU A 22 -19.63 2.29 -3.25
N GLU A 23 -19.09 1.45 -4.11
CA GLU A 23 -18.03 0.52 -3.75
C GLU A 23 -16.76 1.28 -3.33
N ASN A 24 -16.38 2.29 -4.12
CA ASN A 24 -15.22 3.14 -3.82
C ASN A 24 -15.35 3.85 -2.47
N SER A 25 -16.56 4.28 -2.07
CA SER A 25 -16.76 4.95 -0.77
C SER A 25 -16.70 3.99 0.44
N LEU A 26 -16.78 2.68 0.20
CA LEU A 26 -16.61 1.65 1.22
C LEU A 26 -15.17 1.13 1.31
N ILE A 27 -14.38 1.30 0.25
CA ILE A 27 -13.00 0.82 0.17
C ILE A 27 -12.00 1.93 0.47
N PHE A 28 -12.22 3.13 -0.09
CA PHE A 28 -11.29 4.25 -0.03
C PHE A 28 -11.87 5.37 0.84
N PHE A 29 -11.07 5.84 1.80
CA PHE A 29 -11.43 6.93 2.71
C PHE A 29 -10.42 8.08 2.57
N PRO A 30 -10.34 8.73 1.40
CA PRO A 30 -9.39 9.82 1.16
C PRO A 30 -9.75 11.05 1.99
N ASP A 31 -8.72 11.68 2.57
CA ASP A 31 -8.82 13.03 3.13
C ASP A 31 -7.97 14.00 2.30
N LYS A 32 -8.56 15.12 1.88
CA LYS A 32 -7.89 16.16 1.10
C LYS A 32 -7.01 17.09 1.94
N ARG A 33 -7.22 17.13 3.25
CA ARG A 33 -6.53 18.04 4.15
C ARG A 33 -5.18 17.46 4.61
N ILE A 34 -4.10 18.15 4.26
CA ILE A 34 -2.76 17.89 4.82
C ILE A 34 -2.66 18.61 6.15
N GLU A 35 -2.62 17.86 7.26
CA GLU A 35 -2.65 18.43 8.62
C GLU A 35 -1.27 18.94 9.08
N ALA A 36 -0.22 18.25 8.66
CA ALA A 36 1.16 18.57 8.95
C ALA A 36 2.07 18.01 7.84
N THR A 37 3.34 18.38 7.88
CA THR A 37 4.38 17.96 6.92
C THR A 37 5.61 17.44 7.66
N PRO A 38 6.58 16.78 6.98
CA PRO A 38 7.81 16.33 7.63
C PRO A 38 8.58 17.45 8.34
N HIS A 39 8.50 18.69 7.85
CA HIS A 39 9.09 19.86 8.52
C HIS A 39 8.55 20.08 9.94
N ASN A 40 7.31 19.71 10.24
CA ASN A 40 6.76 19.82 11.59
C ASN A 40 7.44 18.87 12.60
N LEU A 41 8.22 17.89 12.11
CA LEU A 41 9.02 16.94 12.90
C LEU A 41 10.54 17.13 12.69
N ASP A 42 10.95 18.32 12.23
CA ASP A 42 12.35 18.67 11.91
C ASP A 42 13.01 17.74 10.88
N LEU A 43 12.22 17.13 10.00
CA LEU A 43 12.72 16.33 8.89
C LEU A 43 12.89 17.20 7.64
N ALA A 44 14.07 17.13 7.03
CA ALA A 44 14.28 17.61 5.67
C ALA A 44 13.41 16.81 4.71
N TYR A 45 12.72 17.47 3.79
CA TYR A 45 11.95 16.81 2.74
C TYR A 45 11.81 17.69 1.49
N GLU A 46 11.55 17.04 0.36
CA GLU A 46 11.11 17.68 -0.87
C GLU A 46 9.64 17.33 -1.11
N GLU A 47 8.82 18.33 -1.41
CA GLU A 47 7.47 18.09 -1.94
C GLU A 47 7.56 17.77 -3.44
N ILE A 48 7.05 16.59 -3.80
CA ILE A 48 7.17 16.04 -5.14
C ILE A 48 5.82 16.11 -5.85
N SER A 49 5.83 16.55 -7.10
CA SER A 49 4.71 16.37 -8.02
C SER A 49 5.15 15.58 -9.24
N PHE A 50 4.37 14.56 -9.58
CA PHE A 50 4.63 13.68 -10.72
C PHE A 50 3.31 13.29 -11.40
N THR A 51 3.38 12.81 -12.63
CA THR A 51 2.19 12.58 -13.46
C THR A 51 2.13 11.15 -13.94
N THR A 52 0.95 10.56 -13.81
CA THR A 52 0.65 9.22 -14.33
C THR A 52 0.60 9.23 -15.86
N GLN A 53 0.64 8.04 -16.47
CA GLN A 53 0.54 7.94 -17.93
C GLN A 53 -0.84 8.42 -18.45
N ASP A 54 -1.89 8.32 -17.63
CA ASP A 54 -3.23 8.83 -17.94
C ASP A 54 -3.42 10.33 -17.56
N GLY A 55 -2.33 11.05 -17.24
CA GLY A 55 -2.36 12.51 -17.06
C GLY A 55 -2.82 13.00 -15.68
N VAL A 56 -2.95 12.12 -14.69
CA VAL A 56 -3.30 12.49 -13.32
C VAL A 56 -2.07 13.01 -12.60
N ARG A 57 -2.15 14.21 -12.02
CA ARG A 57 -1.09 14.76 -11.19
C ARG A 57 -1.20 14.24 -9.76
N LEU A 58 -0.11 13.69 -9.27
CA LEU A 58 0.04 13.15 -7.92
C LEU A 58 0.99 14.02 -7.10
N ASN A 59 0.88 13.88 -5.77
CA ASN A 59 1.69 14.56 -4.78
C ASN A 59 2.33 13.54 -3.83
N GLY A 60 3.54 13.84 -3.36
CA GLY A 60 4.22 13.03 -2.35
C GLY A 60 5.37 13.77 -1.69
N TRP A 61 6.04 13.09 -0.78
CA TRP A 61 7.20 13.58 -0.05
C TRP A 61 8.39 12.67 -0.29
N TRP A 62 9.50 13.28 -0.66
CA TRP A 62 10.82 12.66 -0.61
C TRP A 62 11.51 13.09 0.68
N ILE A 63 11.84 12.15 1.54
CA ILE A 63 12.54 12.38 2.81
C ILE A 63 13.91 11.68 2.70
N PRO A 64 15.01 12.41 2.47
CA PRO A 64 16.32 11.82 2.32
C PRO A 64 16.82 11.20 3.63
N GLY A 65 17.39 10.00 3.54
CA GLY A 65 18.10 9.32 4.62
C GLY A 65 19.61 9.35 4.40
N ALA A 66 20.38 9.12 5.47
CA ALA A 66 21.85 9.11 5.43
C ALA A 66 22.48 7.84 6.03
N GLY A 67 21.67 6.95 6.62
CA GLY A 67 22.16 5.79 7.37
C GLY A 67 22.02 4.45 6.65
N SER A 68 21.41 4.42 5.47
CA SER A 68 21.16 3.18 4.72
C SER A 68 21.19 3.40 3.20
N PRO A 69 21.69 2.41 2.42
CA PRO A 69 21.66 2.48 0.96
C PRO A 69 20.26 2.24 0.39
N PHE A 70 19.29 1.84 1.21
CA PHE A 70 17.94 1.53 0.76
C PHE A 70 17.05 2.77 0.70
N THR A 71 16.16 2.73 -0.29
CA THR A 71 15.05 3.68 -0.41
C THR A 71 13.73 2.95 -0.24
N LEU A 72 12.90 3.37 0.70
CA LEU A 72 11.56 2.85 0.90
C LEU A 72 10.59 3.62 0.00
N LEU A 73 9.96 2.94 -0.97
CA LEU A 73 8.77 3.43 -1.67
C LEU A 73 7.54 2.92 -0.92
N TRP A 74 6.80 3.83 -0.30
CA TRP A 74 5.70 3.50 0.60
C TRP A 74 4.33 3.73 -0.06
N PHE A 75 3.62 2.63 -0.26
CA PHE A 75 2.22 2.54 -0.64
C PHE A 75 1.35 2.52 0.62
N HIS A 76 0.74 3.65 0.98
CA HIS A 76 -0.05 3.78 2.22
C HIS A 76 -1.40 3.05 2.15
N GLY A 77 -2.09 2.95 3.31
CA GLY A 77 -3.41 2.32 3.45
C GLY A 77 -4.58 3.11 2.86
N ASN A 78 -5.80 2.63 3.03
CA ASN A 78 -6.99 3.25 2.43
C ASN A 78 -7.51 4.51 3.14
N GLY A 79 -7.09 4.77 4.38
CA GLY A 79 -7.61 5.86 5.20
C GLY A 79 -6.68 7.06 5.30
N GLY A 80 -7.23 8.26 5.09
CA GLY A 80 -6.54 9.52 5.35
C GLY A 80 -5.73 10.03 4.17
N ASN A 81 -4.46 10.37 4.41
CA ASN A 81 -3.44 10.76 3.42
C ASN A 81 -2.04 10.64 4.05
N ILE A 82 -0.98 10.95 3.30
CA ILE A 82 0.41 10.85 3.76
C ILE A 82 0.73 11.63 5.04
N SER A 83 -0.01 12.68 5.39
CA SER A 83 0.22 13.41 6.64
C SER A 83 -0.13 12.60 7.89
N TYR A 84 -0.94 11.55 7.77
CA TYR A 84 -1.28 10.66 8.89
C TYR A 84 -0.19 9.61 9.15
N ARG A 85 0.94 9.68 8.45
CA ARG A 85 2.07 8.76 8.59
C ARG A 85 3.31 9.42 9.18
N LEU A 86 3.26 10.69 9.55
CA LEU A 86 4.42 11.48 10.00
C LEU A 86 5.19 10.84 11.17
N ASP A 87 4.51 10.39 12.22
CA ASP A 87 5.16 9.75 13.37
C ASP A 87 5.90 8.46 12.97
N ASN A 88 5.29 7.68 12.09
CA ASN A 88 5.86 6.44 11.55
C ASN A 88 7.03 6.75 10.59
N ILE A 89 6.91 7.78 9.75
CA ILE A 89 7.99 8.30 8.91
C ILE A 89 9.18 8.70 9.79
N LYS A 90 8.96 9.50 10.84
CA LYS A 90 10.02 9.95 11.75
C LYS A 90 10.73 8.79 12.43
N ARG A 91 9.97 7.84 12.97
CA ARG A 91 10.56 6.68 13.65
C ARG A 91 11.39 5.81 12.69
N ARG A 92 10.91 5.58 11.47
CA ARG A 92 11.67 4.83 10.45
C ARG A 92 12.92 5.59 10.01
N HIS A 93 12.78 6.89 9.76
CA HIS A 93 13.91 7.74 9.37
C HIS A 93 15.01 7.71 10.41
N ASP A 94 14.66 7.91 11.70
CA ASP A 94 15.63 7.94 12.79
C ASP A 94 16.33 6.60 13.02
N LEU A 95 15.59 5.48 12.92
CA LEU A 95 16.13 4.16 13.29
C LEU A 95 16.76 3.40 12.12
N LEU A 96 16.28 3.60 10.89
CA LEU A 96 16.80 2.91 9.72
C LEU A 96 17.76 3.78 8.92
N GLY A 97 17.64 5.11 9.02
CA GLY A 97 18.41 6.05 8.19
C GLY A 97 18.16 5.90 6.69
N THR A 98 17.09 5.19 6.27
CA THR A 98 16.69 4.99 4.88
C THR A 98 16.01 6.21 4.32
N SER A 99 16.24 6.50 3.04
CA SER A 99 15.39 7.47 2.31
C SER A 99 13.97 6.93 2.18
N ILE A 100 12.98 7.80 2.28
CA ILE A 100 11.56 7.45 2.20
C ILE A 100 10.92 8.28 1.10
N PHE A 101 10.29 7.61 0.15
CA PHE A 101 9.35 8.22 -0.78
C PHE A 101 7.95 7.71 -0.46
N ILE A 102 7.07 8.60 -0.02
CA ILE A 102 5.66 8.32 0.22
C ILE A 102 4.82 9.28 -0.62
N PHE A 103 3.70 8.83 -1.16
CA PHE A 103 2.87 9.63 -2.05
C PHE A 103 1.38 9.36 -1.79
N ASP A 104 0.54 10.35 -2.06
CA ASP A 104 -0.91 10.19 -2.04
C ASP A 104 -1.38 9.58 -3.36
N TYR A 105 -2.19 8.52 -3.31
CA TYR A 105 -2.89 8.02 -4.50
C TYR A 105 -3.82 9.09 -5.09
N ARG A 106 -4.26 8.89 -6.33
CA ARG A 106 -5.31 9.72 -6.94
C ARG A 106 -6.52 9.83 -6.02
N GLY A 107 -7.04 11.03 -5.85
CA GLY A 107 -8.15 11.31 -4.93
C GLY A 107 -7.74 11.58 -3.47
N TYR A 108 -6.53 11.23 -3.03
CA TYR A 108 -6.02 11.50 -1.67
C TYR A 108 -5.28 12.83 -1.60
N GLY A 109 -5.27 13.45 -0.41
CA GLY A 109 -4.52 14.68 -0.10
C GLY A 109 -4.50 15.69 -1.24
N ARG A 110 -3.31 16.00 -1.75
CA ARG A 110 -3.12 16.96 -2.87
C ARG A 110 -3.14 16.32 -4.26
N SER A 111 -3.25 14.99 -4.35
CA SER A 111 -3.35 14.27 -5.62
C SER A 111 -4.73 14.47 -6.28
N GLU A 112 -4.73 14.59 -7.60
CA GLU A 112 -5.94 14.77 -8.41
C GLU A 112 -6.65 13.43 -8.67
N GLY A 113 -7.72 13.44 -9.46
CA GLY A 113 -8.38 12.22 -9.93
C GLY A 113 -9.33 11.57 -8.91
N ARG A 114 -9.74 10.34 -9.22
CA ARG A 114 -10.68 9.52 -8.43
C ARG A 114 -10.12 8.13 -8.21
N THR A 115 -10.34 7.59 -7.02
CA THR A 115 -9.84 6.29 -6.60
C THR A 115 -10.47 5.16 -7.41
N SER A 116 -9.65 4.13 -7.68
CA SER A 116 -10.04 2.83 -8.25
C SER A 116 -8.83 1.91 -8.13
N GLU A 117 -9.02 0.59 -8.20
CA GLU A 117 -7.91 -0.37 -8.20
C GLU A 117 -6.92 -0.12 -9.36
N GLU A 118 -7.41 -0.03 -10.59
CA GLU A 118 -6.52 0.27 -11.73
C GLU A 118 -5.87 1.65 -11.63
N GLY A 119 -6.56 2.60 -10.99
CA GLY A 119 -6.02 3.91 -10.72
C GLY A 119 -4.82 3.88 -9.79
N THR A 120 -4.93 3.19 -8.65
CA THR A 120 -3.81 3.08 -7.69
C THR A 120 -2.63 2.32 -8.26
N TYR A 121 -2.86 1.34 -9.15
CA TYR A 121 -1.76 0.69 -9.89
C TYR A 121 -1.03 1.66 -10.81
N ARG A 122 -1.75 2.50 -11.57
CA ARG A 122 -1.11 3.54 -12.42
C ARG A 122 -0.37 4.59 -11.60
N ASP A 123 -0.85 4.88 -10.40
CA ASP A 123 -0.19 5.79 -9.47
C ASP A 123 1.14 5.19 -8.99
N GLY A 124 1.14 3.88 -8.67
CA GLY A 124 2.36 3.13 -8.37
C GLY A 124 3.35 3.08 -9.52
N ASP A 125 2.88 2.84 -10.75
CA ASP A 125 3.72 2.87 -11.96
C ASP A 125 4.42 4.24 -12.12
N ALA A 126 3.70 5.32 -11.82
CA ALA A 126 4.23 6.69 -11.89
C ALA A 126 5.22 6.98 -10.76
N ALA A 127 4.94 6.54 -9.54
CA ALA A 127 5.82 6.71 -8.39
C ALA A 127 7.16 5.98 -8.58
N ILE A 128 7.13 4.75 -9.09
CA ILE A 128 8.33 3.96 -9.40
C ILE A 128 9.15 4.64 -10.50
N ARG A 129 8.48 5.11 -11.56
CA ARG A 129 9.15 5.81 -12.67
C ARG A 129 9.84 7.09 -12.20
N TYR A 130 9.15 7.89 -11.37
CA TYR A 130 9.72 9.08 -10.75
C TYR A 130 10.96 8.71 -9.92
N LEU A 131 10.82 7.73 -9.03
CA LEU A 131 11.90 7.36 -8.13
C LEU A 131 13.13 6.82 -8.87
N ARG A 132 12.94 6.00 -9.90
CA ARG A 132 14.02 5.49 -10.77
C ARG A 132 14.66 6.57 -11.67
N SER A 133 14.01 7.71 -11.86
CA SER A 133 14.55 8.83 -12.64
C SER A 133 15.47 9.75 -11.82
N ARG A 134 15.46 9.62 -10.50
CA ARG A 134 16.29 10.43 -9.62
C ARG A 134 17.75 10.00 -9.70
N GLY A 135 18.66 10.99 -9.74
CA GLY A 135 20.10 10.74 -9.78
C GLY A 135 20.73 10.35 -8.44
N ASP A 136 20.00 10.51 -7.34
CA ASP A 136 20.41 10.20 -5.97
C ASP A 136 19.78 8.91 -5.42
N VAL A 137 19.14 8.11 -6.28
CA VAL A 137 18.51 6.83 -5.92
C VAL A 137 19.13 5.69 -6.72
N ASP A 138 19.60 4.64 -6.04
CA ASP A 138 19.98 3.40 -6.70
C ASP A 138 18.71 2.56 -7.00
N PRO A 139 18.35 2.34 -8.28
CA PRO A 139 17.16 1.59 -8.65
C PRO A 139 17.17 0.14 -8.17
N ASN A 140 18.34 -0.43 -7.88
CA ASN A 140 18.49 -1.79 -7.35
C ASN A 140 18.34 -1.87 -5.83
N LYS A 141 18.17 -0.73 -5.15
CA LYS A 141 18.00 -0.62 -3.69
C LYS A 141 16.66 -0.02 -3.29
N ILE A 142 15.69 0.01 -4.21
CA ILE A 142 14.32 0.43 -3.91
C ILE A 142 13.57 -0.75 -3.29
N VAL A 143 13.07 -0.57 -2.08
CA VAL A 143 12.22 -1.50 -1.34
C VAL A 143 10.79 -1.01 -1.42
N PHE A 144 9.85 -1.88 -1.75
CA PHE A 144 8.43 -1.54 -1.73
C PHE A 144 7.86 -1.87 -0.35
N LEU A 145 7.23 -0.88 0.29
CA LEU A 145 6.51 -1.04 1.55
C LEU A 145 5.02 -0.80 1.29
N GLY A 146 4.21 -1.83 1.46
CA GLY A 146 2.76 -1.75 1.36
C GLY A 146 2.10 -1.84 2.73
N GLU A 147 1.21 -0.91 3.05
CA GLU A 147 0.45 -0.89 4.30
C GLU A 147 -1.03 -1.13 4.01
N SER A 148 -1.62 -2.16 4.61
CA SER A 148 -3.05 -2.47 4.48
C SER A 148 -3.48 -2.53 3.00
N LEU A 149 -4.35 -1.65 2.51
CA LEU A 149 -4.68 -1.49 1.08
C LEU A 149 -3.44 -1.42 0.18
N GLY A 150 -2.43 -0.65 0.60
CA GLY A 150 -1.18 -0.49 -0.12
C GLY A 150 -0.38 -1.78 -0.27
N SER A 151 -0.65 -2.82 0.53
CA SER A 151 -0.05 -4.15 0.32
C SER A 151 -0.45 -4.77 -1.02
N ALA A 152 -1.72 -4.63 -1.42
CA ALA A 152 -2.19 -5.15 -2.70
C ALA A 152 -1.57 -4.37 -3.88
N VAL A 153 -1.43 -3.05 -3.72
CA VAL A 153 -0.73 -2.19 -4.70
C VAL A 153 0.74 -2.56 -4.79
N ALA A 154 1.43 -2.72 -3.66
CA ALA A 154 2.85 -3.07 -3.61
C ALA A 154 3.14 -4.45 -4.21
N VAL A 155 2.25 -5.44 -4.01
CA VAL A 155 2.35 -6.76 -4.66
C VAL A 155 2.23 -6.64 -6.17
N GLU A 156 1.23 -5.92 -6.68
CA GLU A 156 1.08 -5.69 -8.13
C GLU A 156 2.32 -5.01 -8.71
N MET A 157 2.82 -3.97 -8.02
CA MET A 157 4.00 -3.23 -8.44
C MET A 157 5.27 -4.09 -8.42
N ALA A 158 5.45 -4.94 -7.42
CA ALA A 158 6.58 -5.86 -7.34
C ALA A 158 6.59 -6.86 -8.51
N ILE A 159 5.41 -7.36 -8.91
CA ILE A 159 5.27 -8.25 -10.07
C ILE A 159 5.61 -7.53 -11.38
N ARG A 160 5.12 -6.30 -11.57
CA ARG A 160 5.33 -5.54 -12.81
C ARG A 160 6.74 -5.01 -12.98
N HIS A 161 7.37 -4.54 -11.89
CA HIS A 161 8.60 -3.75 -11.97
C HIS A 161 9.81 -4.40 -11.33
N GLY A 162 9.61 -5.37 -10.43
CA GLY A 162 10.64 -5.81 -9.50
C GLY A 162 11.06 -4.72 -8.51
N CYS A 163 11.65 -5.13 -7.40
CA CYS A 163 12.24 -4.27 -6.38
C CYS A 163 13.33 -5.05 -5.64
N ALA A 164 14.08 -4.38 -4.77
CA ALA A 164 15.11 -5.02 -3.95
C ALA A 164 14.50 -6.00 -2.93
N ALA A 165 13.37 -5.61 -2.35
CA ALA A 165 12.56 -6.43 -1.46
C ALA A 165 11.14 -5.85 -1.36
N LEU A 166 10.19 -6.69 -0.97
CA LEU A 166 8.81 -6.34 -0.68
C LEU A 166 8.52 -6.50 0.81
N VAL A 167 7.97 -5.46 1.43
CA VAL A 167 7.53 -5.47 2.84
C VAL A 167 6.04 -5.18 2.86
N LEU A 168 5.26 -6.05 3.49
CA LEU A 168 3.80 -5.93 3.59
C LEU A 168 3.40 -5.82 5.07
N GLU A 169 2.68 -4.76 5.42
CA GLU A 169 2.17 -4.50 6.78
C GLU A 169 0.65 -4.69 6.81
N SER A 170 0.18 -5.58 7.69
CA SER A 170 -1.24 -5.99 7.81
C SER A 170 -1.92 -6.27 6.46
N PRO A 171 -1.33 -7.14 5.61
CA PRO A 171 -1.89 -7.43 4.29
C PRO A 171 -3.16 -8.27 4.36
N PHE A 172 -4.03 -8.13 3.36
CA PHE A 172 -5.29 -8.85 3.24
C PHE A 172 -5.34 -9.69 1.96
N LEU A 173 -6.16 -10.74 1.96
CA LEU A 173 -6.24 -11.70 0.85
C LEU A 173 -6.88 -11.11 -0.41
N SER A 174 -8.03 -10.46 -0.25
CA SER A 174 -8.74 -9.73 -1.31
C SER A 174 -9.88 -8.91 -0.72
N ILE A 175 -10.46 -7.98 -1.49
CA ILE A 175 -11.67 -7.26 -1.07
C ILE A 175 -12.84 -8.22 -0.84
N ALA A 176 -12.95 -9.30 -1.63
CA ALA A 176 -13.99 -10.30 -1.43
C ALA A 176 -13.84 -11.02 -0.09
N GLU A 177 -12.62 -11.34 0.35
CA GLU A 177 -12.38 -11.92 1.68
C GLU A 177 -12.61 -10.91 2.80
N MET A 178 -12.25 -9.64 2.60
CA MET A 178 -12.57 -8.57 3.56
C MET A 178 -14.08 -8.34 3.70
N ALA A 179 -14.83 -8.41 2.60
CA ALA A 179 -16.28 -8.30 2.64
C ALA A 179 -16.94 -9.41 3.46
N LYS A 180 -16.37 -10.64 3.47
CA LYS A 180 -16.84 -11.73 4.33
C LYS A 180 -16.56 -11.46 5.81
N VAL A 181 -15.47 -10.75 6.12
CA VAL A 181 -15.15 -10.33 7.50
C VAL A 181 -16.11 -9.24 7.96
N THR A 182 -16.33 -8.22 7.13
CA THR A 182 -17.16 -7.05 7.48
C THR A 182 -18.66 -7.36 7.44
N PHE A 183 -19.10 -8.19 6.48
CA PHE A 183 -20.52 -8.51 6.25
C PHE A 183 -20.74 -10.04 6.17
N PRO A 184 -20.53 -10.80 7.27
CA PRO A 184 -20.49 -12.26 7.24
C PRO A 184 -21.80 -12.93 6.82
N LEU A 185 -22.93 -12.22 6.88
CA LEU A 185 -24.25 -12.73 6.53
C LEU A 185 -24.68 -12.37 5.10
N LEU A 186 -23.90 -11.56 4.36
CA LEU A 186 -24.26 -11.07 3.03
C LEU A 186 -23.29 -11.62 1.97
N PRO A 187 -23.78 -12.35 0.94
CA PRO A 187 -22.93 -12.93 -0.11
C PRO A 187 -22.55 -11.89 -1.18
N ILE A 188 -22.01 -10.72 -0.76
CA ILE A 188 -21.73 -9.59 -1.66
C ILE A 188 -20.40 -9.71 -2.40
N GLY A 189 -19.46 -10.52 -1.90
CA GLY A 189 -18.09 -10.57 -2.41
C GLY A 189 -17.98 -10.84 -3.92
N SER A 190 -18.87 -11.66 -4.49
CA SER A 190 -18.87 -11.99 -5.92
C SER A 190 -19.30 -10.83 -6.83
N PHE A 191 -19.97 -9.81 -6.28
CA PHE A 191 -20.51 -8.67 -7.03
C PHE A 191 -19.62 -7.42 -6.95
N ILE A 192 -18.62 -7.43 -6.08
CA ILE A 192 -17.64 -6.33 -5.92
C ILE A 192 -16.72 -6.31 -7.15
N GLN A 193 -16.55 -5.15 -7.78
CA GLN A 193 -15.72 -4.99 -8.98
C GLN A 193 -14.24 -4.89 -8.64
N THR A 194 -13.89 -4.08 -7.64
CA THR A 194 -12.56 -3.94 -7.04
C THR A 194 -12.20 -5.25 -6.35
N LYS A 195 -11.10 -5.85 -6.80
CA LYS A 195 -10.67 -7.17 -6.32
C LYS A 195 -9.56 -7.04 -5.30
N TYR A 196 -8.50 -6.29 -5.63
CA TYR A 196 -7.22 -6.32 -4.93
C TYR A 196 -6.86 -7.75 -4.50
N ASP A 197 -6.91 -8.69 -5.46
CA ASP A 197 -6.76 -10.13 -5.20
C ASP A 197 -5.29 -10.49 -4.97
N THR A 198 -4.79 -10.10 -3.80
CA THR A 198 -3.42 -10.35 -3.35
C THR A 198 -3.11 -11.84 -3.31
N LEU A 199 -4.07 -12.68 -2.91
CA LEU A 199 -3.86 -14.12 -2.76
C LEU A 199 -3.53 -14.81 -4.09
N SER A 200 -4.20 -14.46 -5.19
CA SER A 200 -3.89 -15.04 -6.50
C SER A 200 -2.58 -14.51 -7.10
N LYS A 201 -2.12 -13.35 -6.63
CA LYS A 201 -0.93 -12.66 -7.14
C LYS A 201 0.35 -12.97 -6.37
N ILE A 202 0.28 -13.22 -5.05
CA ILE A 202 1.46 -13.29 -4.18
C ILE A 202 2.46 -14.39 -4.59
N GLY A 203 1.98 -15.50 -5.17
CA GLY A 203 2.82 -16.57 -5.70
C GLY A 203 3.59 -16.21 -6.99
N GLN A 204 3.39 -15.02 -7.54
CA GLN A 204 4.15 -14.48 -8.68
C GLN A 204 5.28 -13.53 -8.22
N VAL A 205 5.29 -13.12 -6.95
CA VAL A 205 6.37 -12.31 -6.38
C VAL A 205 7.64 -13.16 -6.32
N SER A 206 8.72 -12.64 -6.91
CA SER A 206 10.03 -13.30 -7.04
C SER A 206 11.14 -12.62 -6.25
N VAL A 207 10.83 -11.51 -5.56
CA VAL A 207 11.75 -10.76 -4.71
C VAL A 207 11.61 -11.21 -3.26
N PRO A 208 12.63 -10.97 -2.41
CA PRO A 208 12.52 -11.24 -0.99
C PRO A 208 11.29 -10.56 -0.36
N LEU A 209 10.52 -11.31 0.41
CA LEU A 209 9.27 -10.85 1.01
C LEU A 209 9.35 -10.86 2.55
N LEU A 210 8.98 -9.76 3.19
CA LEU A 210 8.69 -9.70 4.62
C LEU A 210 7.21 -9.35 4.83
N ILE A 211 6.47 -10.23 5.49
CA ILE A 211 5.11 -9.92 5.96
C ILE A 211 5.17 -9.60 7.45
N VAL A 212 4.57 -8.48 7.84
CA VAL A 212 4.48 -7.99 9.22
C VAL A 212 3.01 -7.86 9.58
N HIS A 213 2.61 -8.45 10.71
CA HIS A 213 1.20 -8.42 11.13
C HIS A 213 1.08 -8.45 12.65
N GLY A 214 0.24 -7.57 13.19
CA GLY A 214 -0.20 -7.62 14.57
C GLY A 214 -1.18 -8.77 14.83
N ASP A 215 -0.99 -9.54 15.90
CA ASP A 215 -1.90 -10.65 16.21
C ASP A 215 -3.22 -10.23 16.89
N SER A 216 -3.34 -8.94 17.24
CA SER A 216 -4.57 -8.30 17.73
C SER A 216 -5.26 -7.43 16.66
N ASP A 217 -4.88 -7.55 15.39
CA ASP A 217 -5.47 -6.77 14.29
C ASP A 217 -6.98 -7.05 14.15
N GLU A 218 -7.76 -6.03 14.48
CA GLU A 218 -9.22 -6.02 14.51
C GLU A 218 -9.84 -5.67 13.16
N ILE A 219 -9.06 -5.18 12.20
CA ILE A 219 -9.51 -4.78 10.87
C ILE A 219 -9.22 -5.90 9.87
N VAL A 220 -7.96 -6.27 9.72
CA VAL A 220 -7.51 -7.33 8.82
C VAL A 220 -7.09 -8.53 9.68
N PRO A 221 -7.86 -9.63 9.68
CA PRO A 221 -7.56 -10.78 10.53
C PRO A 221 -6.14 -11.29 10.32
N PHE A 222 -5.40 -11.54 11.40
CA PHE A 222 -4.02 -12.06 11.38
C PHE A 222 -3.82 -13.27 10.45
N ARG A 223 -4.84 -14.15 10.35
CA ARG A 223 -4.84 -15.31 9.44
C ARG A 223 -4.68 -14.93 7.95
N HIS A 224 -5.03 -13.71 7.54
CA HIS A 224 -4.82 -13.24 6.17
C HIS A 224 -3.34 -13.12 5.86
N GLY A 225 -2.55 -12.50 6.75
CA GLY A 225 -1.10 -12.44 6.63
C GLY A 225 -0.48 -13.85 6.61
N GLN A 226 -0.91 -14.74 7.50
CA GLN A 226 -0.42 -16.13 7.53
C GLN A 226 -0.70 -16.86 6.21
N ARG A 227 -1.92 -16.71 5.66
CA ARG A 227 -2.31 -17.38 4.43
C ARG A 227 -1.57 -16.83 3.20
N LEU A 228 -1.29 -15.53 3.16
CA LEU A 228 -0.43 -14.93 2.13
C LEU A 228 1.00 -15.45 2.25
N PHE A 229 1.54 -15.54 3.46
CA PHE A 229 2.87 -16.09 3.70
C PHE A 229 2.99 -17.53 3.22
N GLU A 230 2.02 -18.39 3.53
CA GLU A 230 1.97 -19.77 3.03
C GLU A 230 1.99 -19.84 1.49
N SER A 231 1.32 -18.89 0.83
CA SER A 231 1.11 -18.88 -0.62
C SER A 231 2.23 -18.17 -1.40
N ALA A 232 3.13 -17.46 -0.72
CA ALA A 232 4.25 -16.73 -1.33
C ALA A 232 5.44 -17.64 -1.63
N ASN A 233 6.29 -17.23 -2.58
CA ASN A 233 7.56 -17.90 -2.87
C ASN A 233 8.64 -17.55 -1.83
N GLU A 234 9.68 -18.39 -1.77
CA GLU A 234 10.92 -18.06 -1.07
C GLU A 234 11.80 -17.08 -1.88
N PRO A 235 12.67 -16.28 -1.24
CA PRO A 235 12.85 -16.17 0.21
C PRO A 235 11.78 -15.29 0.87
N LYS A 236 11.17 -15.78 1.95
CA LYS A 236 10.13 -15.06 2.70
C LYS A 236 10.31 -15.14 4.21
N GLU A 237 9.94 -14.06 4.89
CA GLU A 237 9.88 -14.00 6.35
C GLU A 237 8.51 -13.48 6.84
N PHE A 238 8.09 -13.98 8.00
CA PHE A 238 6.89 -13.52 8.69
C PHE A 238 7.27 -13.00 10.07
N TYR A 239 6.95 -11.73 10.34
CA TYR A 239 7.17 -11.10 11.63
C TYR A 239 5.84 -10.78 12.29
N ARG A 240 5.48 -11.58 13.29
CA ARG A 240 4.32 -11.31 14.15
C ARG A 240 4.69 -10.26 15.19
N ILE A 241 3.89 -9.21 15.29
CA ILE A 241 3.98 -8.27 16.42
C ILE A 241 2.90 -8.63 17.42
N LYS A 242 3.32 -9.09 18.60
CA LYS A 242 2.40 -9.49 19.66
C LYS A 242 1.66 -8.27 20.20
N ASP A 243 0.36 -8.43 20.43
CA ASP A 243 -0.55 -7.47 21.01
C ASP A 243 -0.75 -6.18 20.17
N ALA A 244 -0.26 -6.17 18.92
CA ALA A 244 -0.41 -5.02 18.02
C ALA A 244 -1.72 -5.09 17.21
N HIS A 245 -2.32 -3.92 17.04
CA HIS A 245 -3.51 -3.64 16.26
C HIS A 245 -3.17 -3.16 14.85
N HIS A 246 -4.19 -2.92 14.03
CA HIS A 246 -4.00 -2.59 12.61
C HIS A 246 -3.13 -1.35 12.38
N ASN A 247 -3.28 -0.32 13.22
CA ASN A 247 -2.70 1.01 13.00
C ASN A 247 -1.50 1.32 13.90
N ASP A 248 -1.06 0.39 14.75
CA ASP A 248 -0.04 0.65 15.77
C ASP A 248 1.18 -0.27 15.68
N LEU A 249 1.35 -1.02 14.57
CA LEU A 249 2.50 -1.91 14.34
C LEU A 249 3.85 -1.24 14.63
N TYR A 250 4.04 -0.01 14.14
CA TYR A 250 5.27 0.78 14.34
C TYR A 250 5.44 1.31 15.77
N VAL A 251 4.37 1.34 16.56
CA VAL A 251 4.35 1.75 17.97
C VAL A 251 4.60 0.57 18.87
N VAL A 252 3.77 -0.48 18.77
CA VAL A 252 3.85 -1.69 19.60
C VAL A 252 5.09 -2.51 19.24
N GLY A 253 5.40 -2.65 17.96
CA GLY A 253 6.62 -3.33 17.51
C GLY A 253 7.90 -2.56 17.80
N GLY A 254 7.80 -1.23 17.87
CA GLY A 254 8.89 -0.32 18.24
C GLY A 254 10.22 -0.63 17.57
N THR A 255 11.30 -0.57 18.36
CA THR A 255 12.66 -0.82 17.89
C THR A 255 12.85 -2.25 17.37
N ALA A 256 12.28 -3.27 18.03
CA ALA A 256 12.45 -4.67 17.63
C ALA A 256 11.88 -4.94 16.22
N TYR A 257 10.77 -4.30 15.88
CA TYR A 257 10.23 -4.36 14.52
C TYR A 257 11.22 -3.74 13.52
N LEU A 258 11.68 -2.52 13.77
CA LEU A 258 12.55 -1.80 12.84
C LEU A 258 13.94 -2.45 12.71
N GLU A 259 14.48 -3.05 13.78
CA GLU A 259 15.67 -3.90 13.72
C GLU A 259 15.44 -5.16 12.88
N THR A 260 14.25 -5.77 12.95
CA THR A 260 13.89 -6.89 12.09
C THR A 260 13.83 -6.49 10.64
N LEU A 261 13.23 -5.34 10.32
CA LEU A 261 13.23 -4.78 8.98
C LEU A 261 14.66 -4.52 8.51
N ASN A 262 15.49 -3.84 9.30
CA ASN A 262 16.87 -3.56 8.94
C ASN A 262 17.69 -4.84 8.68
N ARG A 263 17.52 -5.86 9.53
CA ARG A 263 18.18 -7.17 9.40
C ARG A 263 17.70 -7.95 8.18
N PHE A 264 16.40 -7.91 7.88
CA PHE A 264 15.84 -8.50 6.67
C PHE A 264 16.47 -7.85 5.43
N LEU A 265 16.45 -6.52 5.36
CA LEU A 265 17.02 -5.77 4.26
C LEU A 265 18.53 -6.02 4.11
N SER A 266 19.29 -5.98 5.21
CA SER A 266 20.76 -6.19 5.17
C SER A 266 21.16 -7.58 4.67
N ARG A 267 20.42 -8.63 5.03
CA ARG A 267 20.70 -10.00 4.54
C ARG A 267 20.48 -10.13 3.03
N MET A 268 19.45 -9.49 2.51
CA MET A 268 19.12 -9.57 1.09
C MET A 268 20.10 -8.80 0.19
N ILE A 269 20.91 -7.89 0.75
CA ILE A 269 22.08 -7.31 0.06
C ILE A 269 23.28 -8.26 0.06
N GLY A 270 23.44 -9.08 1.10
CA GLY A 270 24.62 -9.93 1.30
C GLY A 270 24.65 -11.20 0.44
N ASP A 271 23.49 -11.69 -0.01
CA ASP A 271 23.35 -12.97 -0.72
C ASP A 271 23.07 -12.83 -2.23
N THR A 272 23.35 -11.70 -2.87
CA THR A 272 23.30 -11.65 -4.34
C THR A 272 24.48 -12.47 -4.89
N PRO A 273 24.26 -13.61 -5.57
CA PRO A 273 25.37 -14.31 -6.22
C PRO A 273 25.94 -13.36 -7.28
N SER A 274 27.25 -13.13 -7.23
CA SER A 274 27.93 -12.58 -8.40
C SER A 274 27.74 -13.56 -9.57
N PRO A 275 27.48 -13.09 -10.80
CA PRO A 275 27.31 -13.96 -11.96
C PRO A 275 28.55 -14.83 -12.21
#